data_AF-A0A8I3NYR6-F1
#
_entry.id   AF-A0A8I3NYR6-F1
#
_cell.length_a   1.000
_cell.length_b   1.000
_cell.length_c   1.000
_cell.angle_alpha   90.00
_cell.angle_beta   90.00
_cell.angle_gamma   90.00
#
_symmetry.space_group_name_H-M   'P 1'
#
loop_
_entity.id
_entity.type
_entity.pdbx_description
1 polymer ?
#
loop_
_entity_poly.entity_id
_entity_poly.type
_entity_poly.pdbx_seq_one_letter_code
_entity_poly.pdbx_strand_id
1 'polypeptide(L)'
;MRLLLLLCLALLATCSFSLEQEVEVTPETFIAYKVREVFPSSRRVVITCHSPRAPPPITYSLWGSQGVEVAKKVVKTGDPASFSINITLKSRPELLTYSCRAASLRGEHSASTKLQMYWELWAKPMAQPRANFVLLERGSGPRVEISCQVSSGSPPITYSLVRKDGYVHRQQRPTYGQPANFSFPLTRTSNWLRCQAANDISVQSSPFRLVPPGCEQKRQAWQSPLEGSVFVCYGRTHHW
;
A
#
# COMPACT_ATOMS: atom_id res chain seq x y z
N MET A 1 10.11 86.53 -24.41
CA MET A 1 10.94 85.80 -25.39
C MET A 1 11.03 84.36 -24.91
N ARG A 2 10.05 83.50 -25.22
CA ARG A 2 10.05 82.63 -26.41
C ARG A 2 11.44 82.07 -26.74
N LEU A 3 11.59 80.78 -26.40
CA LEU A 3 12.02 79.70 -27.28
C LEU A 3 13.46 79.80 -27.83
N LEU A 4 14.39 79.00 -27.30
CA LEU A 4 15.02 77.86 -27.98
C LEU A 4 16.16 77.26 -27.13
N LEU A 5 16.43 75.97 -27.35
CA LEU A 5 17.38 75.03 -26.69
C LEU A 5 16.88 74.52 -25.32
N LEU A 6 16.23 73.36 -25.15
CA LEU A 6 16.28 72.07 -25.88
C LEU A 6 17.71 71.63 -26.19
N LEU A 7 18.48 71.32 -25.14
CA LEU A 7 19.56 70.31 -25.09
C LEU A 7 20.33 70.49 -23.78
N CYS A 8 20.01 69.70 -22.76
CA CYS A 8 21.03 69.03 -21.94
C CYS A 8 20.42 68.11 -20.88
N LEU A 9 20.92 66.87 -20.91
CA LEU A 9 21.03 65.95 -19.78
C LEU A 9 19.79 65.12 -19.42
N ALA A 10 19.55 64.12 -20.27
CA ALA A 10 18.97 62.85 -19.85
C ALA A 10 19.94 62.12 -18.90
N LEU A 11 19.67 62.17 -17.60
CA LEU A 11 20.26 61.30 -16.57
C LEU A 11 19.24 61.13 -15.44
N LEU A 12 19.33 60.00 -14.73
CA LEU A 12 18.41 59.41 -13.74
C LEU A 12 17.46 58.37 -14.37
N ALA A 13 18.02 57.24 -14.80
CA ALA A 13 18.34 56.08 -13.97
C ALA A 13 17.07 55.46 -13.37
N THR A 14 16.64 54.40 -14.04
CA THR A 14 15.64 53.43 -13.61
C THR A 14 15.92 52.99 -12.17
N CYS A 15 15.06 53.36 -11.22
CA CYS A 15 14.94 52.60 -9.98
C CYS A 15 14.32 51.25 -10.35
N SER A 16 15.19 50.29 -10.64
CA SER A 16 14.92 48.87 -10.58
C SER A 16 14.33 48.56 -9.20
N PHE A 17 13.01 48.38 -9.16
CA PHE A 17 12.36 47.70 -8.06
C PHE A 17 13.03 46.34 -7.95
N SER A 18 13.84 46.16 -6.90
CA SER A 18 14.47 44.88 -6.61
C SER A 18 13.37 43.83 -6.54
N LEU A 19 13.38 42.89 -7.47
CA LEU A 19 12.80 41.59 -7.22
C LEU A 19 13.45 41.12 -5.92
N GLU A 20 12.70 41.01 -4.83
CA GLU A 20 13.02 40.06 -3.79
C GLU A 20 13.10 38.72 -4.50
N GLN A 21 14.32 38.36 -4.87
CA GLN A 21 14.64 37.01 -5.26
C GLN A 21 14.36 36.20 -4.01
N GLU A 22 13.19 35.55 -3.97
CA GLU A 22 12.99 34.38 -3.13
C GLU A 22 14.15 33.46 -3.46
N VAL A 23 15.19 33.50 -2.62
CA VAL A 23 16.30 32.56 -2.70
C VAL A 23 15.66 31.23 -2.44
N GLU A 24 15.42 30.47 -3.51
CA GLU A 24 15.02 29.09 -3.44
C GLU A 24 16.12 28.36 -2.67
N VAL A 25 15.91 28.18 -1.36
CA VAL A 25 16.88 27.60 -0.44
C VAL A 25 17.04 26.14 -0.81
N THR A 26 17.97 25.86 -1.72
CA THR A 26 18.44 24.50 -1.95
C THR A 26 18.89 23.92 -0.61
N PRO A 27 18.37 22.75 -0.19
CA PRO A 27 18.66 22.23 1.13
C PRO A 27 20.15 21.90 1.24
N GLU A 28 20.80 22.52 2.23
CA GLU A 28 22.20 22.28 2.57
C GLU A 28 22.40 20.92 3.23
N THR A 29 21.34 20.33 3.78
CA THR A 29 21.35 19.02 4.43
C THR A 29 20.64 18.00 3.55
N PHE A 30 21.35 16.92 3.21
CA PHE A 30 20.82 15.79 2.46
C PHE A 30 20.45 14.65 3.40
N ILE A 31 19.40 13.92 3.03
CA ILE A 31 18.94 12.71 3.73
C ILE A 31 18.81 11.57 2.72
N ALA A 32 19.31 10.39 3.09
CA ALA A 32 19.19 9.16 2.32
C ALA A 32 19.00 7.97 3.27
N TYR A 33 18.62 6.82 2.74
CA TYR A 33 18.55 5.60 3.54
C TYR A 33 18.93 4.37 2.74
N LYS A 34 19.28 3.31 3.45
CA LYS A 34 19.51 1.97 2.91
C LYS A 34 18.91 0.93 3.84
N VAL A 35 18.34 -0.12 3.28
CA VAL A 35 17.87 -1.29 4.03
C VAL A 35 19.07 -2.15 4.38
N ARG A 36 19.24 -2.49 5.66
CA ARG A 36 20.33 -3.34 6.12
C ARG A 36 19.87 -4.77 6.38
N GLU A 37 18.76 -4.92 7.10
CA GLU A 37 18.19 -6.23 7.45
C GLU A 37 16.67 -6.22 7.30
N VAL A 38 16.10 -7.36 6.93
CA VAL A 38 14.66 -7.55 6.73
C VAL A 38 14.15 -8.58 7.73
N PHE A 39 13.16 -8.21 8.54
CA PHE A 39 12.47 -9.07 9.49
C PHE A 39 11.00 -9.26 9.08
N PRO A 40 10.29 -10.28 9.60
CA PRO A 40 8.90 -10.56 9.22
C PRO A 40 7.94 -9.37 9.36
N SER A 41 8.11 -8.53 10.38
CA SER A 41 7.22 -7.37 10.68
C SER A 41 7.96 -6.04 10.82
N SER A 42 9.27 -6.01 10.52
CA SER A 42 10.08 -4.79 10.63
C SER A 42 11.27 -4.83 9.66
N ARG A 43 11.86 -3.67 9.42
CA ARG A 43 13.11 -3.54 8.66
C ARG A 43 14.10 -2.76 9.50
N ARG A 44 15.36 -3.18 9.52
CA ARG A 44 16.43 -2.35 10.05
C ARG A 44 17.02 -1.55 8.91
N VAL A 45 16.86 -0.24 8.99
CA VAL A 45 17.39 0.69 7.98
C VAL A 45 18.48 1.54 8.61
N VAL A 46 19.38 2.00 7.75
CA VAL A 46 20.36 3.03 8.08
C VAL A 46 19.95 4.30 7.36
N ILE A 47 19.64 5.34 8.12
CA ILE A 47 19.41 6.69 7.59
C ILE A 47 20.72 7.45 7.68
N THR A 48 21.09 8.10 6.59
CA THR A 48 22.29 8.92 6.49
C THR A 48 21.91 10.37 6.27
N CYS A 49 22.38 11.25 7.15
CA CYS A 49 22.27 12.71 7.01
C CYS A 49 23.64 13.28 6.65
N HIS A 50 23.70 14.22 5.70
CA HIS A 50 24.95 14.86 5.31
C HIS A 50 24.73 16.35 5.06
N SER A 51 25.48 17.20 5.75
CA SER A 51 25.46 18.65 5.56
C SER A 51 26.86 19.15 5.17
N PRO A 52 27.25 19.08 3.89
CA PRO A 52 28.62 19.38 3.44
C PRO A 52 29.07 20.82 3.71
N ARG A 53 28.13 21.75 3.90
CA ARG A 53 28.41 23.16 4.17
C ARG A 53 28.50 23.48 5.67
N ALA A 54 28.12 22.56 6.54
CA ALA A 54 28.14 22.78 7.98
C ALA A 54 29.56 22.58 8.53
N PRO A 55 30.13 23.54 9.26
CA PRO A 55 31.44 23.39 9.87
C PRO A 55 31.38 22.42 11.06
N PRO A 56 32.29 21.44 11.16
CA PRO A 56 32.36 20.55 12.31
C PRO A 56 32.77 21.27 13.60
N PRO A 57 32.36 20.76 14.78
CA PRO A 57 31.52 19.57 14.99
C PRO A 57 30.04 19.83 14.64
N ILE A 58 29.44 18.90 13.88
CA ILE A 58 28.06 19.00 13.41
C ILE A 58 27.16 18.14 14.29
N THR A 59 26.08 18.72 14.79
CA THR A 59 25.01 18.02 15.49
C THR A 59 23.88 17.72 14.53
N TYR A 60 23.67 16.43 14.24
CA TYR A 60 22.56 15.96 13.42
C TYR A 60 21.42 15.45 14.30
N SER A 61 20.21 15.98 14.10
CA SER A 61 18.97 15.48 14.69
C SER A 61 18.10 14.86 13.61
N LEU A 62 17.68 13.61 13.83
CA LEU A 62 16.73 12.89 12.99
C LEU A 62 15.33 13.08 13.56
N TRP A 63 14.45 13.67 12.76
CA TRP A 63 13.06 13.95 13.11
C TRP A 63 12.12 13.03 12.35
N GLY A 64 11.18 12.41 13.07
CA GLY A 64 10.09 11.62 12.50
C GLY A 64 8.84 12.46 12.25
N SER A 65 7.84 11.82 11.65
CA SER A 65 6.48 12.34 11.53
C SER A 65 5.95 12.85 12.88
N GLN A 66 5.09 13.87 12.88
CA GLN A 66 4.56 14.52 14.08
C GLN A 66 5.60 15.33 14.90
N GLY A 67 6.78 15.60 14.33
CA GLY A 67 7.77 16.45 14.98
C GLY A 67 8.44 15.81 16.19
N VAL A 68 8.59 14.48 16.19
CA VAL A 68 9.29 13.75 17.26
C VAL A 68 10.76 13.60 16.89
N GLU A 69 11.68 14.01 17.78
CA GLU A 69 13.10 13.70 17.62
C GLU A 69 13.33 12.20 17.90
N VAL A 70 13.79 11.48 16.88
CA VAL A 70 13.98 10.02 16.92
C VAL A 70 15.38 9.69 17.42
N ALA A 71 16.38 10.45 16.99
CA ALA A 71 17.77 10.25 17.36
C ALA A 71 18.58 11.52 17.12
N LYS A 72 19.70 11.63 17.84
CA LYS A 72 20.64 12.75 17.71
C LYS A 72 22.07 12.23 17.75
N LYS A 73 22.96 12.80 16.93
CA LYS A 73 24.36 12.39 16.83
C LYS A 73 25.27 13.57 16.52
N VAL A 74 26.38 13.67 17.24
CA VAL A 74 27.43 14.66 16.98
C VAL A 74 28.54 14.01 16.18
N VAL A 75 28.95 14.64 15.08
CA VAL A 75 30.06 14.21 14.23
C VAL A 75 31.13 15.29 14.27
N LYS A 76 32.35 14.91 14.68
CA LYS A 76 33.49 15.84 14.83
C LYS A 76 34.14 16.21 13.50
N THR A 77 33.85 15.45 12.45
CA THR A 77 34.35 15.61 11.08
C THR A 77 33.23 16.12 10.16
N GLY A 78 33.55 16.38 8.89
CA GLY A 78 32.55 16.68 7.86
C GLY A 78 31.78 15.45 7.37
N ASP A 79 32.00 14.28 7.97
CA ASP A 79 31.41 13.03 7.50
C ASP A 79 29.88 12.98 7.74
N PRO A 80 29.15 12.20 6.92
CA PRO A 80 27.74 11.97 7.16
C PRO A 80 27.45 11.27 8.49
N ALA A 81 26.39 11.70 9.17
CA ALA A 81 25.85 10.97 10.31
C ALA A 81 24.99 9.79 9.83
N SER A 82 25.25 8.60 10.39
CA SER A 82 24.43 7.40 10.16
C SER A 82 23.67 6.99 11.42
N PHE A 83 22.37 6.76 11.25
CA PHE A 83 21.40 6.35 12.28
C PHE A 83 20.82 5.00 11.92
N SER A 84 21.00 4.00 12.80
CA SER A 84 20.37 2.69 12.62
C SER A 84 19.03 2.66 13.37
N ILE A 85 17.93 2.52 12.66
CA ILE A 85 16.59 2.46 13.25
C ILE A 85 15.83 1.21 12.79
N ASN A 86 14.98 0.69 13.68
CA ASN A 86 14.06 -0.39 13.32
C ASN A 86 12.71 0.24 12.95
N ILE A 87 12.30 0.04 11.70
CA ILE A 87 11.02 0.51 11.19
C ILE A 87 10.02 -0.62 11.31
N THR A 88 9.00 -0.41 12.13
CA THR A 88 7.87 -1.33 12.20
C THR A 88 6.93 -1.08 11.04
N LEU A 89 6.48 -2.16 10.44
CA LEU A 89 5.54 -2.14 9.32
C LEU A 89 4.14 -1.84 9.85
N LYS A 90 3.90 -0.60 10.30
CA LYS A 90 2.58 -0.13 10.71
C LYS A 90 1.76 0.25 9.49
N SER A 91 0.45 0.02 9.56
CA SER A 91 -0.53 0.33 8.51
C SER A 91 -0.75 1.83 8.26
N ARG A 92 0.01 2.71 8.91
CA ARG A 92 -0.12 4.17 8.79
C ARG A 92 1.06 4.74 8.01
N PRO A 93 0.89 5.08 6.72
CA PRO A 93 1.96 5.65 5.89
C PRO A 93 2.51 6.97 6.45
N GLU A 94 1.69 7.73 7.18
CA GLU A 94 2.08 8.97 7.84
C GLU A 94 3.22 8.81 8.83
N LEU A 95 3.39 7.63 9.45
CA LEU A 95 4.41 7.37 10.47
C LEU A 95 5.81 7.06 9.88
N LEU A 96 5.97 7.11 8.56
CA LEU A 96 7.20 6.71 7.84
C LEU A 96 7.87 7.87 7.10
N THR A 97 7.65 9.10 7.59
CA THR A 97 8.31 10.30 7.07
C THR A 97 9.38 10.77 8.04
N TYR A 98 10.59 10.99 7.53
CA TYR A 98 11.74 11.46 8.31
C TYR A 98 12.36 12.71 7.69
N SER A 99 13.05 13.51 8.50
CA SER A 99 13.87 14.63 8.03
C SER A 99 15.08 14.78 8.94
N CYS A 100 16.17 15.33 8.41
CA CYS A 100 17.37 15.64 9.14
C CYS A 100 17.46 17.14 9.37
N ARG A 101 17.96 17.52 10.55
CA ARG A 101 18.37 18.88 10.88
C ARG A 101 19.83 18.85 11.30
N ALA A 102 20.63 19.76 10.76
CA ALA A 102 22.03 19.91 11.12
C ALA A 102 22.25 21.25 11.83
N ALA A 103 23.05 21.26 12.89
CA ALA A 103 23.45 22.46 13.60
C ALA A 103 24.95 22.44 13.86
N SER A 104 25.58 23.60 13.71
CA SER A 104 26.99 23.82 14.04
C SER A 104 27.12 24.96 15.05
N LEU A 105 28.35 25.28 15.45
CA LEU A 105 28.62 26.46 16.29
C LEU A 105 28.21 27.78 15.62
N ARG A 106 28.02 27.81 14.31
CA ARG A 106 27.57 28.99 13.56
C ARG A 106 26.05 29.14 13.52
N GLY A 107 25.32 28.18 14.08
CA GLY A 107 23.87 28.15 14.10
C GLY A 107 23.29 26.94 13.38
N GLU A 108 21.99 27.03 13.15
CA GLU A 108 21.19 25.97 12.55
C GLU A 108 21.26 26.04 11.03
N HIS A 109 21.47 24.89 10.38
CA HIS A 109 21.47 24.77 8.92
C HIS A 109 20.09 24.37 8.41
N SER A 110 19.84 24.58 7.12
CA SER A 110 18.57 24.21 6.50
C SER A 110 18.25 22.73 6.75
N ALA A 111 17.00 22.45 7.11
CA ALA A 111 16.51 21.08 7.22
C ALA A 111 16.61 20.37 5.87
N SER A 112 16.76 19.04 5.91
CA SER A 112 16.69 18.24 4.71
C SER A 112 15.28 18.23 4.13
N THR A 113 15.17 17.77 2.89
CA THR A 113 13.88 17.31 2.36
C THR A 113 13.28 16.21 3.25
N LYS A 114 11.96 16.03 3.14
CA LYS A 114 11.27 14.94 3.84
C LYS A 114 11.51 13.63 3.09
N LEU A 115 12.13 12.66 3.77
CA LEU A 115 12.29 11.30 3.30
C LEU A 115 11.04 10.48 3.64
N GLN A 116 10.28 10.09 2.61
CA GLN A 116 9.15 9.17 2.75
C GLN A 116 9.59 7.76 2.37
N MET A 117 9.62 6.85 3.34
CA MET A 117 10.12 5.48 3.13
C MET A 117 9.07 4.47 2.65
N TYR A 118 7.83 4.92 2.45
CA TYR A 118 6.68 4.06 2.20
C TYR A 118 6.83 3.22 0.91
N TRP A 119 7.37 3.77 -0.18
CA TRP A 119 7.32 3.13 -1.50
C TRP A 119 8.33 1.98 -1.70
N GLU A 120 9.62 2.22 -1.49
CA GLU A 120 10.66 1.23 -1.85
C GLU A 120 10.74 0.05 -0.87
N LEU A 121 10.20 0.23 0.33
CA LEU A 121 10.09 -0.83 1.30
C LEU A 121 8.83 -1.68 1.05
N TRP A 122 7.70 -1.11 0.62
CA TRP A 122 6.41 -1.81 0.65
C TRP A 122 5.91 -2.33 -0.69
N ALA A 123 6.45 -2.01 -1.86
CA ALA A 123 5.86 -2.45 -3.13
C ALA A 123 6.31 -3.85 -3.57
N LYS A 124 5.64 -4.91 -3.09
CA LYS A 124 5.72 -6.24 -3.71
C LYS A 124 4.49 -6.47 -4.58
N PRO A 125 4.65 -6.73 -5.89
CA PRO A 125 3.56 -7.15 -6.74
C PRO A 125 2.82 -8.34 -6.13
N MET A 126 1.50 -8.33 -6.26
CA MET A 126 0.67 -9.39 -5.74
C MET A 126 0.85 -10.66 -6.57
N ALA A 127 1.01 -11.81 -5.92
CA ALA A 127 0.93 -13.09 -6.60
C ALA A 127 -0.51 -13.39 -7.01
N GLN A 128 -0.69 -14.29 -7.97
CA GLN A 128 -2.01 -14.77 -8.32
C GLN A 128 -2.67 -15.43 -7.09
N PRO A 129 -3.89 -15.02 -6.69
CA PRO A 129 -4.55 -15.62 -5.54
C PRO A 129 -4.94 -17.07 -5.83
N ARG A 130 -4.70 -17.94 -4.85
CA ARG A 130 -5.24 -19.30 -4.81
C ARG A 130 -6.61 -19.25 -4.16
N ALA A 131 -7.57 -19.89 -4.81
CA ALA A 131 -8.94 -20.00 -4.31
C ALA A 131 -9.32 -21.47 -4.21
N ASN A 132 -9.65 -21.92 -3.00
CA ASN A 132 -10.14 -23.27 -2.73
C ASN A 132 -11.65 -23.22 -2.51
N PHE A 133 -12.38 -24.12 -3.17
CA PHE A 133 -13.85 -24.19 -3.14
C PHE A 133 -14.25 -25.54 -2.56
N VAL A 134 -15.00 -25.53 -1.45
CA VAL A 134 -15.48 -26.73 -0.77
C VAL A 134 -17.00 -26.68 -0.71
N LEU A 135 -17.65 -27.72 -1.22
CA LEU A 135 -19.10 -27.89 -1.12
C LEU A 135 -19.40 -28.72 0.12
N LEU A 136 -20.35 -28.26 0.92
CA LEU A 136 -20.71 -28.87 2.19
C LEU A 136 -22.22 -29.03 2.28
N GLU A 137 -22.66 -30.20 2.69
CA GLU A 137 -24.06 -30.48 3.00
C GLU A 137 -24.22 -30.48 4.53
N ARG A 138 -24.96 -29.51 5.06
CA ARG A 138 -25.27 -29.41 6.50
C ARG A 138 -26.78 -29.47 6.69
N GLY A 139 -27.24 -29.67 7.92
CA GLY A 139 -28.67 -29.72 8.25
C GLY A 139 -29.49 -28.49 7.81
N SER A 140 -28.84 -27.37 7.48
CA SER A 140 -29.45 -26.17 6.89
C SER A 140 -29.46 -26.13 5.35
N GLY A 141 -29.17 -27.24 4.67
CA GLY A 141 -29.02 -27.34 3.22
C GLY A 141 -27.58 -27.17 2.70
N PRO A 142 -27.37 -27.32 1.37
CA PRO A 142 -26.05 -27.30 0.77
C PRO A 142 -25.46 -25.87 0.72
N ARG A 143 -24.16 -25.78 1.02
CA ARG A 143 -23.41 -24.52 1.12
C ARG A 143 -22.07 -24.65 0.40
N VAL A 144 -21.50 -23.51 0.05
CA VAL A 144 -20.13 -23.42 -0.44
C VAL A 144 -19.28 -22.60 0.52
N GLU A 145 -18.08 -23.11 0.78
CA GLU A 145 -17.02 -22.40 1.48
C GLU A 145 -15.87 -22.14 0.52
N ILE A 146 -15.45 -20.89 0.46
CA ILE A 146 -14.40 -20.43 -0.45
C ILE A 146 -13.31 -19.77 0.38
N SER A 147 -12.10 -20.30 0.31
CA SER A 147 -10.92 -19.73 0.95
C SER A 147 -9.99 -19.14 -0.09
N CYS A 148 -9.66 -17.86 0.05
CA CYS A 148 -8.79 -17.13 -0.85
C CYS A 148 -7.54 -16.65 -0.16
N GLN A 149 -6.38 -16.85 -0.78
CA GLN A 149 -5.11 -16.36 -0.25
C GLN A 149 -4.10 -16.07 -1.36
N VAL A 150 -3.33 -14.99 -1.19
CA VAL A 150 -2.12 -14.76 -1.99
C VAL A 150 -0.88 -15.19 -1.21
N SER A 151 0.12 -15.73 -1.90
CA SER A 151 1.42 -16.06 -1.30
C SER A 151 2.32 -14.84 -1.10
N SER A 152 2.08 -13.77 -1.87
CA SER A 152 2.78 -12.50 -1.76
C SER A 152 1.90 -11.34 -2.21
N GLY A 153 2.16 -10.16 -1.67
CA GLY A 153 1.49 -8.92 -2.02
C GLY A 153 1.49 -7.97 -0.83
N SER A 154 1.45 -6.69 -1.10
CA SER A 154 1.49 -5.67 -0.06
C SER A 154 0.11 -5.45 0.57
N PRO A 155 -0.02 -5.37 1.90
CA PRO A 155 -1.26 -4.95 2.52
C PRO A 155 -1.54 -3.46 2.30
N PRO A 156 -2.79 -2.99 2.50
CA PRO A 156 -3.97 -3.80 2.80
C PRO A 156 -4.48 -4.54 1.56
N ILE A 157 -4.73 -5.85 1.68
CA ILE A 157 -5.27 -6.66 0.58
C ILE A 157 -6.76 -6.84 0.76
N THR A 158 -7.50 -6.47 -0.29
CA THR A 158 -8.94 -6.67 -0.38
C THR A 158 -9.22 -7.91 -1.22
N TYR A 159 -9.90 -8.90 -0.64
CA TYR A 159 -10.35 -10.08 -1.36
C TYR A 159 -11.83 -9.95 -1.72
N SER A 160 -12.17 -10.22 -2.97
CA SER A 160 -13.53 -10.14 -3.51
C SER A 160 -13.87 -11.39 -4.30
N LEU A 161 -15.07 -11.93 -4.12
CA LEU A 161 -15.63 -12.95 -5.00
C LEU A 161 -16.35 -12.26 -6.15
N VAL A 162 -15.82 -12.41 -7.35
CA VAL A 162 -16.31 -11.72 -8.55
C VAL A 162 -16.93 -12.72 -9.51
N ARG A 163 -18.13 -12.42 -10.02
CA ARG A 163 -18.82 -13.21 -11.04
C ARG A 163 -18.28 -12.90 -12.45
N LYS A 164 -18.66 -13.72 -13.44
CA LYS A 164 -18.31 -13.48 -14.85
C LYS A 164 -18.84 -12.16 -15.41
N ASP A 165 -19.97 -11.68 -14.90
CA ASP A 165 -20.58 -10.38 -15.24
C ASP A 165 -19.86 -9.18 -14.57
N GLY A 166 -18.81 -9.43 -13.79
CA GLY A 166 -18.07 -8.40 -13.05
C GLY A 166 -18.70 -8.02 -11.70
N TYR A 167 -19.87 -8.57 -11.36
CA TYR A 167 -20.52 -8.29 -10.08
C TYR A 167 -19.70 -8.83 -8.91
N VAL A 168 -19.48 -7.99 -7.89
CA VAL A 168 -18.82 -8.38 -6.64
C VAL A 168 -19.86 -9.00 -5.71
N HIS A 169 -19.79 -10.31 -5.55
CA HIS A 169 -20.74 -11.05 -4.72
C HIS A 169 -20.50 -10.85 -3.22
N ARG A 170 -19.23 -10.93 -2.79
CA ARG A 170 -18.79 -10.67 -1.41
C ARG A 170 -17.37 -10.13 -1.40
N GLN A 171 -17.02 -9.40 -0.35
CA GLN A 171 -15.70 -8.83 -0.16
C GLN A 171 -15.30 -8.90 1.32
N GLN A 172 -14.01 -9.11 1.58
CA GLN A 172 -13.41 -9.09 2.91
C GLN A 172 -12.02 -8.47 2.87
N ARG A 173 -11.60 -7.87 3.98
CA ARG A 173 -10.25 -7.34 4.22
C ARG A 173 -9.68 -7.97 5.49
N PRO A 174 -9.18 -9.23 5.42
CA PRO A 174 -8.62 -9.90 6.59
C PRO A 174 -7.28 -9.26 7.00
N THR A 175 -6.81 -9.59 8.20
CA THR A 175 -5.47 -9.21 8.65
C THR A 175 -4.41 -9.79 7.71
N TYR A 176 -3.29 -9.08 7.55
CA TYR A 176 -2.23 -9.51 6.63
C TYR A 176 -1.76 -10.95 6.89
N GLY A 177 -1.58 -11.71 5.80
CA GLY A 177 -1.21 -13.13 5.83
C GLY A 177 -2.39 -14.10 6.03
N GLN A 178 -3.52 -13.65 6.58
CA GLN A 178 -4.69 -14.49 6.74
C GLN A 178 -5.47 -14.65 5.42
N PRO A 179 -6.05 -15.84 5.16
CA PRO A 179 -6.94 -16.02 4.03
C PRO A 179 -8.28 -15.31 4.26
N ALA A 180 -8.94 -14.90 3.17
CA ALA A 180 -10.34 -14.50 3.20
C ALA A 180 -11.24 -15.73 3.03
N ASN A 181 -12.11 -15.97 4.02
CA ASN A 181 -12.99 -17.14 4.04
C ASN A 181 -14.44 -16.70 3.87
N PHE A 182 -15.06 -17.12 2.77
CA PHE A 182 -16.44 -16.82 2.42
C PHE A 182 -17.30 -18.07 2.58
N SER A 183 -18.50 -17.92 3.15
CA SER A 183 -19.47 -19.02 3.26
C SER A 183 -20.88 -18.53 2.94
N PHE A 184 -21.56 -19.18 1.99
CA PHE A 184 -22.93 -18.85 1.61
C PHE A 184 -23.71 -20.09 1.14
N PRO A 185 -25.04 -20.11 1.29
CA PRO A 185 -25.87 -21.20 0.77
C PRO A 185 -25.83 -21.23 -0.76
N LEU A 186 -25.97 -22.43 -1.34
CA LEU A 186 -26.05 -22.56 -2.80
C LEU A 186 -27.40 -22.02 -3.31
N THR A 187 -27.35 -21.38 -4.48
CA THR A 187 -28.54 -20.89 -5.20
C THR A 187 -29.11 -21.96 -6.12
N ARG A 188 -30.34 -21.76 -6.60
CA ARG A 188 -30.96 -22.64 -7.62
C ARG A 188 -30.29 -22.59 -9.00
N THR A 189 -29.44 -21.61 -9.23
CA THR A 189 -28.65 -21.46 -10.46
C THR A 189 -27.17 -21.66 -10.20
N SER A 190 -26.46 -22.13 -11.21
CA SER A 190 -25.00 -22.19 -11.19
C SER A 190 -24.40 -20.79 -11.38
N ASN A 191 -23.25 -20.55 -10.78
CA ASN A 191 -22.54 -19.28 -10.88
C ASN A 191 -21.04 -19.51 -11.08
N TRP A 192 -20.43 -18.79 -12.01
CA TRP A 192 -18.97 -18.77 -12.16
C TRP A 192 -18.39 -17.68 -11.27
N LEU A 193 -17.53 -18.07 -10.33
CA LEU A 193 -16.87 -17.15 -9.40
C LEU A 193 -15.36 -17.26 -9.52
N ARG A 194 -14.68 -16.13 -9.36
CA ARG A 194 -13.24 -16.07 -9.14
C ARG A 194 -12.94 -15.25 -7.90
N CYS A 195 -11.79 -15.51 -7.29
CA CYS A 195 -11.29 -14.65 -6.25
C CYS A 195 -10.40 -13.56 -6.84
N GLN A 196 -10.71 -12.32 -6.52
CA GLN A 196 -9.91 -11.15 -6.85
C GLN A 196 -9.24 -10.64 -5.59
N ALA A 197 -7.93 -10.46 -5.63
CA ALA A 197 -7.16 -9.80 -4.59
C ALA A 197 -6.64 -8.47 -5.14
N ALA A 198 -6.85 -7.37 -4.41
CA ALA A 198 -6.54 -6.03 -4.87
C ALA A 198 -5.96 -5.16 -3.74
N ASN A 199 -4.99 -4.33 -4.11
CA ASN A 199 -4.46 -3.23 -3.31
C ASN A 199 -4.18 -2.03 -4.24
N ASP A 200 -3.59 -0.96 -3.70
CA ASP A 200 -3.28 0.27 -4.46
C ASP A 200 -2.15 0.09 -5.50
N ILE A 201 -1.56 -1.10 -5.60
CA ILE A 201 -0.40 -1.40 -6.46
C ILE A 201 -0.81 -2.29 -7.62
N SER A 202 -1.61 -3.32 -7.36
CA SER A 202 -1.94 -4.35 -8.34
C SER A 202 -3.25 -5.03 -8.01
N VAL A 203 -3.89 -5.55 -9.07
CA VAL A 203 -5.07 -6.40 -8.99
C VAL A 203 -4.71 -7.75 -9.58
N GLN A 204 -5.00 -8.82 -8.85
CA GLN A 204 -4.76 -10.19 -9.29
C GLN A 204 -5.97 -11.06 -9.07
N SER A 205 -6.11 -12.09 -9.91
CA SER A 205 -7.32 -12.91 -9.95
C SER A 205 -7.01 -14.39 -10.12
N SER A 206 -7.74 -15.22 -9.38
CA SER A 206 -7.74 -16.67 -9.60
C SER A 206 -8.49 -16.98 -10.90
N PRO A 207 -8.31 -18.18 -11.47
CA PRO A 207 -9.20 -18.69 -12.50
C PRO A 207 -10.66 -18.71 -12.01
N PHE A 208 -11.60 -18.59 -12.96
CA PHE A 208 -13.00 -18.83 -12.69
C PHE A 208 -13.24 -20.31 -12.36
N ARG A 209 -14.07 -20.56 -11.35
CA ARG A 209 -14.57 -21.87 -10.94
C ARG A 209 -16.10 -21.85 -10.97
N LEU A 210 -16.69 -22.94 -11.43
CA LEU A 210 -18.14 -23.11 -11.42
C LEU A 210 -18.59 -23.53 -10.02
N VAL A 211 -19.53 -22.78 -9.46
CA VAL A 211 -20.29 -23.18 -8.27
C VAL A 211 -21.61 -23.80 -8.77
N PRO A 212 -21.86 -25.09 -8.48
CA PRO A 212 -23.07 -25.77 -8.95
C PRO A 212 -24.32 -25.26 -8.23
N PRO A 213 -25.52 -25.51 -8.80
CA PRO A 213 -26.76 -25.19 -8.11
C PRO A 213 -26.94 -26.09 -6.89
N GLY A 214 -27.60 -25.57 -5.85
CA GLY A 214 -28.03 -26.36 -4.70
C GLY A 214 -29.26 -27.18 -5.06
N CYS A 215 -29.18 -28.51 -4.90
CA CYS A 215 -30.34 -29.38 -5.01
C CYS A 215 -31.03 -29.48 -3.65
N GLU A 216 -32.35 -29.26 -3.61
CA GLU A 216 -33.16 -29.61 -2.45
C GLU A 216 -33.38 -31.13 -2.45
N GLN A 217 -32.89 -31.82 -1.42
CA GLN A 217 -33.14 -33.25 -1.24
C GLN A 217 -34.54 -33.46 -0.66
N LYS A 218 -35.58 -33.43 -1.52
CA LYS A 218 -36.91 -33.89 -1.09
C LYS A 218 -36.90 -35.41 -1.05
N ARG A 219 -36.78 -36.01 0.15
CA ARG A 219 -37.17 -37.41 0.37
C ARG A 219 -38.67 -37.53 0.08
N GLN A 220 -39.04 -37.94 -1.13
CA GLN A 220 -40.37 -38.48 -1.35
C GLN A 220 -40.37 -39.92 -0.85
N ALA A 221 -41.11 -40.17 0.23
CA ALA A 221 -41.38 -41.52 0.70
C ALA A 221 -42.33 -42.18 -0.32
N TRP A 222 -41.80 -42.99 -1.22
CA TRP A 222 -42.60 -43.90 -2.02
C TRP A 222 -42.79 -45.20 -1.24
N GLN A 223 -44.04 -45.50 -0.92
CA GLN A 223 -44.47 -46.82 -0.44
C GLN A 223 -44.67 -47.75 -1.65
N SER A 224 -43.58 -48.29 -2.20
CA SER A 224 -43.62 -49.51 -3.02
C SER A 224 -42.21 -50.07 -3.25
N PRO A 225 -42.00 -51.40 -3.21
CA PRO A 225 -40.69 -52.00 -3.05
C PRO A 225 -40.06 -52.41 -4.39
N LEU A 226 -39.57 -51.48 -5.21
CA LEU A 226 -38.63 -51.80 -6.29
C LEU A 226 -37.66 -50.63 -6.54
N GLU A 227 -36.37 -50.96 -6.46
CA GLU A 227 -35.16 -50.33 -7.03
C GLU A 227 -34.94 -48.80 -6.98
N GLY A 228 -33.74 -48.44 -6.48
CA GLY A 228 -32.95 -47.31 -6.98
C GLY A 228 -33.22 -45.96 -6.32
N SER A 229 -32.21 -45.42 -5.63
CA SER A 229 -32.17 -44.02 -5.22
C SER A 229 -32.13 -43.12 -6.46
N VAL A 230 -33.27 -42.57 -6.88
CA VAL A 230 -33.35 -41.62 -7.99
C VAL A 230 -32.86 -40.24 -7.53
N PHE A 231 -31.72 -39.80 -8.07
CA PHE A 231 -31.24 -38.42 -7.93
C PHE A 231 -31.97 -37.53 -8.95
N VAL A 232 -32.97 -36.77 -8.49
CA VAL A 232 -33.66 -35.79 -9.35
C VAL A 232 -32.92 -34.44 -9.24
N CYS A 233 -31.88 -34.28 -10.06
CA CYS A 233 -31.39 -32.95 -10.43
C CYS A 233 -32.33 -32.42 -11.51
N TYR A 234 -33.08 -31.35 -11.23
CA TYR A 234 -33.90 -30.71 -12.27
C TYR A 234 -32.99 -30.16 -13.38
N GLY A 235 -32.93 -30.88 -14.50
CA GLY A 235 -32.31 -30.46 -15.76
C GLY A 235 -31.45 -31.54 -16.44
N ARG A 236 -32.09 -32.34 -17.30
CA ARG A 236 -31.59 -33.43 -18.18
C ARG A 236 -31.37 -34.80 -17.53
N THR A 237 -32.37 -35.65 -17.70
CA THR A 237 -32.18 -37.10 -17.83
C THR A 237 -31.32 -37.39 -19.06
N HIS A 238 -30.13 -37.95 -18.85
CA HIS A 238 -29.42 -38.69 -19.89
C HIS A 238 -29.77 -40.16 -19.68
N HIS A 239 -30.55 -40.72 -20.61
CA HIS A 239 -30.76 -42.16 -20.73
C HIS A 239 -29.57 -42.76 -21.49
N TRP A 240 -28.98 -43.81 -20.93
CA TRP A 240 -28.19 -44.80 -21.66
C TRP A 240 -28.95 -46.13 -21.62
#